data_AF-A0A9P5EC74-F1
#
_entry.id   AF-A0A9P5EC74-F1
#
_cell.length_a   1.000
_cell.length_b   1.000
_cell.length_c   1.000
_cell.angle_alpha   90.00
_cell.angle_beta   90.00
_cell.angle_gamma   90.00
#
_symmetry.space_group_name_H-M   'P 1'
#
loop_
_entity.id
_entity.type
_entity.pdbx_description
1 polymer ?
#
loop_
_entity_poly.entity_id
_entity_poly.type
_entity_poly.pdbx_seq_one_letter_code
_entity_poly.pdbx_strand_id
1 'polypeptide(L)'
;MKGNQVAKPRLCDLYSPRMRQLYKNACKTQDLTSFLSFALQRRQIYLRTVPEMNRMLAAAKHALGQAQTLGLAAVTFSAAGNLNATNFYYDHTVGNSTVGHGFQNEQLLQAAMADHSMQQIGAAATGPAAVARVGVFGEDVEAG
;
A
#
# COMPACT_ATOMS: atom_id res chain seq x y z
N MET A 1 -13.52 31.72 -2.44
CA MET A 1 -14.26 30.85 -3.38
C MET A 1 -14.73 29.61 -2.62
N LYS A 2 -16.04 29.44 -2.40
CA LYS A 2 -16.59 28.22 -1.77
C LYS A 2 -16.76 27.16 -2.85
N GLY A 3 -16.08 26.02 -2.70
CA GLY A 3 -16.20 24.89 -3.63
C GLY A 3 -17.56 24.21 -3.48
N ASN A 4 -18.30 24.07 -4.58
CA ASN A 4 -19.54 23.32 -4.60
C ASN A 4 -19.22 21.81 -4.56
N GLN A 5 -19.78 21.10 -3.59
CA GLN A 5 -19.65 19.64 -3.49
C GLN A 5 -20.54 18.98 -4.54
N VAL A 6 -19.97 18.16 -5.41
CA VAL A 6 -20.71 17.45 -6.45
C VAL A 6 -21.05 16.04 -5.94
N ALA A 7 -22.33 15.68 -5.98
CA ALA A 7 -22.87 14.42 -5.41
C ALA A 7 -22.30 13.12 -6.02
N LYS A 8 -21.62 13.20 -7.17
CA LYS A 8 -20.90 12.07 -7.78
C LYS A 8 -19.45 12.47 -8.04
N PRO A 9 -18.48 11.57 -7.83
CA PRO A 9 -17.08 11.83 -8.19
C PRO A 9 -17.02 12.21 -9.67
N ARG A 10 -16.67 13.47 -9.93
CA ARG A 10 -16.46 13.99 -11.28
C ARG A 10 -15.01 13.70 -11.65
N LEU A 11 -14.80 12.93 -12.70
CA LEU A 11 -13.48 12.79 -13.29
C LEU A 11 -13.08 14.17 -13.83
N CYS A 12 -11.99 14.73 -13.32
CA CYS A 12 -11.42 15.98 -13.84
C CYS A 12 -10.67 15.76 -15.17
N ASP A 13 -11.07 14.77 -15.98
CA ASP A 13 -10.36 14.30 -17.18
C ASP A 13 -9.97 15.45 -18.09
N LEU A 14 -10.90 16.39 -18.29
CA LEU A 14 -10.80 17.51 -19.20
C LEU A 14 -10.10 18.74 -18.58
N TYR A 15 -9.85 18.73 -17.27
CA TYR A 15 -9.29 19.85 -16.52
C TYR A 15 -7.78 19.74 -16.27
N SER A 16 -7.06 18.80 -16.90
CA SER A 16 -5.59 18.87 -16.89
C SER A 16 -5.08 19.98 -17.84
N PRO A 17 -3.93 20.63 -17.55
CA PRO A 17 -3.32 21.59 -18.46
C PRO A 17 -3.16 21.05 -19.89
N ARG A 18 -2.70 19.79 -20.02
CA ARG A 18 -2.58 19.07 -21.30
C ARG A 18 -3.91 18.96 -22.05
N MET A 19 -5.00 18.57 -21.37
CA MET A 19 -6.32 18.44 -22.03
C MET A 19 -6.92 19.77 -22.45
N ARG A 20 -6.71 20.82 -21.66
CA ARG A 20 -7.11 22.17 -22.06
C ARG A 20 -6.38 22.62 -23.32
N GLN A 21 -5.12 22.23 -23.48
CA GLN A 21 -4.35 22.57 -24.67
C GLN A 21 -4.79 21.77 -25.90
N LEU A 22 -5.04 20.46 -25.74
CA LEU A 22 -5.62 19.62 -26.80
C LEU A 22 -7.00 20.13 -27.25
N TYR A 23 -7.85 20.55 -26.30
CA TYR A 23 -9.14 21.16 -26.61
C TYR A 23 -9.00 22.46 -27.41
N LYS A 24 -8.11 23.36 -26.98
CA LYS A 24 -7.83 24.61 -27.71
C LYS A 24 -7.35 24.34 -29.13
N ASN A 25 -6.53 23.31 -29.33
CA ASN A 25 -6.03 22.93 -30.64
C ASN A 25 -7.15 22.38 -31.51
N ALA A 26 -7.99 21.48 -30.97
CA ALA A 26 -9.17 20.96 -31.66
C ALA A 26 -10.15 22.07 -32.09
N CYS A 27 -10.33 23.10 -31.26
CA CYS A 27 -11.13 24.28 -31.63
C CYS A 27 -10.52 25.07 -32.80
N LYS A 28 -9.19 25.15 -32.89
CA LYS A 28 -8.50 25.85 -33.99
C LYS A 28 -8.54 25.05 -35.29
N THR A 29 -8.40 23.72 -35.22
CA THR A 29 -8.39 22.83 -36.38
C THR A 29 -9.78 22.33 -36.78
N GLN A 30 -10.81 22.68 -36.02
CA GLN A 30 -12.19 22.18 -36.15
C GLN A 30 -12.33 20.66 -36.06
N ASP A 31 -11.31 19.96 -35.54
CA ASP A 31 -11.34 18.51 -35.34
C ASP A 31 -11.73 18.16 -33.89
N LEU A 32 -13.01 18.35 -33.59
CA LEU A 32 -13.56 18.01 -32.28
C LEU A 32 -13.67 16.49 -32.09
N THR A 33 -13.81 15.74 -33.18
CA THR A 33 -14.01 14.28 -33.15
C THR A 33 -12.78 13.57 -32.60
N SER A 34 -11.58 13.92 -33.08
CA SER A 34 -10.32 13.34 -32.58
C SER A 34 -10.05 13.72 -31.12
N PHE A 35 -10.48 14.90 -30.68
CA PHE A 35 -10.38 15.27 -29.27
C PHE A 35 -11.30 14.42 -28.38
N LEU A 36 -12.54 14.18 -28.84
CA LEU A 36 -13.50 13.36 -28.10
C LEU A 36 -13.07 11.90 -28.02
N SER A 37 -12.51 11.32 -29.10
CA SER A 37 -11.97 9.95 -29.07
C SER A 37 -10.82 9.82 -28.07
N PHE A 38 -9.88 10.78 -28.05
CA PHE A 38 -8.79 10.81 -27.09
C PHE A 38 -9.31 10.95 -25.64
N ALA A 39 -10.29 11.83 -25.40
CA ALA A 39 -10.88 12.01 -24.08
C ALA A 39 -11.58 10.72 -23.58
N LEU A 40 -12.24 9.98 -24.47
CA LEU A 40 -12.87 8.68 -24.16
C LEU A 40 -11.83 7.61 -23.84
N GLN A 41 -10.76 7.51 -24.63
CA GLN A 41 -9.65 6.58 -24.38
C GLN A 41 -9.03 6.82 -23.01
N ARG A 42 -8.72 8.07 -22.69
CA ARG A 42 -8.16 8.45 -21.38
C ARG A 42 -9.10 8.08 -20.22
N ARG A 43 -10.40 8.28 -20.39
CA ARG A 43 -11.41 7.88 -19.40
C ARG A 43 -11.43 6.36 -19.20
N GLN A 44 -11.34 5.57 -20.28
CA GLN A 44 -11.29 4.11 -20.19
C GLN A 44 -10.04 3.63 -19.43
N ILE A 45 -8.88 4.22 -19.72
CA ILE A 45 -7.64 3.93 -18.98
C ILE A 45 -7.84 4.23 -17.50
N TYR A 46 -8.33 5.43 -17.16
CA TYR A 46 -8.58 5.80 -15.75
C TYR A 46 -9.50 4.79 -15.05
N LEU A 47 -10.62 4.44 -15.69
CA LEU A 47 -11.61 3.52 -15.11
C LEU A 47 -11.04 2.11 -14.91
N ARG A 48 -10.03 1.72 -15.69
CA ARG A 48 -9.34 0.43 -15.53
C ARG A 48 -8.27 0.48 -14.46
N THR A 49 -7.43 1.51 -14.47
CA THR A 49 -6.19 1.54 -13.67
C THR A 49 -6.41 2.11 -12.27
N VAL A 50 -7.18 3.19 -12.12
CA VAL A 50 -7.30 3.89 -10.82
C VAL A 50 -8.00 3.07 -9.74
N PRO A 51 -9.11 2.36 -10.01
CA PRO A 51 -9.71 1.49 -9.01
C PRO A 51 -8.75 0.39 -8.55
N GLU A 52 -7.95 -0.14 -9.47
CA GLU A 52 -7.02 -1.22 -9.18
C GLU A 52 -5.81 -0.73 -8.37
N MET A 53 -5.23 0.42 -8.73
CA MET A 53 -4.21 1.08 -7.91
C MET A 53 -4.72 1.40 -6.50
N ASN A 54 -5.97 1.87 -6.37
CA ASN A 54 -6.57 2.15 -5.07
C ASN A 54 -6.74 0.87 -4.23
N ARG A 55 -7.10 -0.27 -4.84
CA ARG A 55 -7.15 -1.56 -4.16
C ARG A 55 -5.78 -1.98 -3.66
N MET A 56 -4.75 -1.86 -4.50
CA MET A 56 -3.37 -2.18 -4.12
C MET A 56 -2.88 -1.28 -2.97
N LEU A 57 -3.17 0.02 -3.03
CA LEU A 57 -2.82 0.95 -1.97
C LEU A 57 -3.56 0.63 -0.66
N ALA A 58 -4.84 0.28 -0.72
CA ALA A 58 -5.60 -0.13 0.45
C ALA A 58 -5.01 -1.41 1.09
N ALA A 59 -4.69 -2.42 0.28
CA ALA A 59 -4.04 -3.65 0.75
C ALA A 59 -2.68 -3.36 1.41
N ALA A 60 -1.85 -2.51 0.80
CA ALA A 60 -0.56 -2.11 1.35
C ALA A 60 -0.71 -1.38 2.69
N LYS A 61 -1.68 -0.46 2.80
CA LYS A 61 -1.98 0.23 4.08
C LYS A 61 -2.43 -0.74 5.17
N HIS A 62 -3.29 -1.71 4.82
CA HIS A 62 -3.72 -2.74 5.76
C HIS A 62 -2.54 -3.61 6.24
N ALA A 63 -1.68 -4.05 5.33
CA ALA A 63 -0.50 -4.84 5.68
C ALA A 63 0.47 -4.03 6.57
N LEU A 64 0.69 -2.74 6.26
CA LEU A 64 1.50 -1.86 7.10
C LEU A 64 0.90 -1.70 8.50
N GLY A 65 -0.41 -1.50 8.62
CA GLY A 65 -1.08 -1.41 9.92
C GLY A 65 -0.97 -2.70 10.74
N GLN A 66 -1.04 -3.87 10.09
CA GLN A 66 -0.80 -5.16 10.74
C GLN A 66 0.65 -5.28 11.23
N ALA A 67 1.63 -4.93 10.39
CA ALA A 67 3.04 -4.94 10.76
C ALA A 67 3.32 -4.02 11.97
N GLN A 68 2.75 -2.80 11.98
CA GLN A 68 2.87 -1.88 13.12
C GLN A 68 2.29 -2.47 14.41
N THR A 69 1.13 -3.11 14.33
CA THR A 69 0.48 -3.76 15.48
C THR A 69 1.35 -4.89 16.04
N LEU A 70 1.91 -5.72 15.16
CA LEU A 70 2.83 -6.79 15.54
C LEU A 70 4.14 -6.25 16.14
N GLY A 71 4.69 -5.16 15.60
CA GLY A 71 5.86 -4.50 16.18
C GLY A 71 5.60 -3.97 17.59
N LEU A 72 4.43 -3.37 17.84
CA LEU A 72 4.03 -2.96 19.19
C LEU A 72 3.89 -4.16 20.13
N ALA A 73 3.30 -5.27 19.66
CA ALA A 73 3.22 -6.50 20.43
C ALA A 73 4.62 -7.04 20.77
N ALA A 74 5.54 -7.07 19.80
CA ALA A 74 6.91 -7.54 20.00
C ALA A 74 7.64 -6.73 21.08
N VAL A 75 7.56 -5.40 21.04
CA VAL A 75 8.16 -4.52 22.05
C VAL A 75 7.53 -4.75 23.43
N THR A 76 6.20 -4.86 23.48
CA THR A 76 5.48 -5.07 24.75
C THR A 76 5.87 -6.40 25.40
N PHE A 77 5.88 -7.48 24.62
CA PHE A 77 6.27 -8.80 25.11
C PHE A 77 7.75 -8.88 25.45
N SER A 78 8.61 -8.19 24.71
CA SER A 78 10.04 -8.07 25.03
C SER A 78 10.24 -7.38 26.37
N ALA A 79 9.54 -6.27 26.62
CA ALA A 79 9.63 -5.55 27.88
C ALA A 79 9.15 -6.42 29.05
N ALA A 80 7.99 -7.07 28.92
CA ALA A 80 7.47 -7.98 29.94
C ALA A 80 8.42 -9.16 30.21
N GLY A 81 8.96 -9.76 29.15
CA GLY A 81 9.89 -10.88 29.22
C GLY A 81 11.22 -10.50 29.88
N ASN A 82 11.78 -9.33 29.59
CA ASN A 82 13.00 -8.85 30.23
C ASN A 82 12.78 -8.52 31.72
N LEU A 83 11.64 -7.93 32.07
CA LEU A 83 11.27 -7.71 33.47
C LEU A 83 11.16 -9.04 34.21
N ASN A 84 10.54 -10.04 33.60
CA ASN A 84 10.39 -11.36 34.20
C ASN A 84 11.74 -12.09 34.34
N ALA A 85 12.60 -12.01 33.32
CA ALA A 85 13.97 -12.55 33.36
C ALA A 85 14.84 -11.93 34.47
N THR A 86 14.59 -10.67 34.82
CA THR A 86 15.34 -9.98 35.88
C THR A 86 14.86 -10.38 37.28
N ASN A 87 13.58 -10.72 37.44
CA ASN A 87 12.96 -11.00 38.74
C ASN A 87 12.92 -12.49 39.10
N PHE A 88 13.04 -13.38 38.11
CA PHE A 88 12.89 -14.82 38.30
C PHE A 88 14.05 -15.59 37.68
N TYR A 89 14.45 -16.68 38.34
CA TYR A 89 15.46 -17.60 37.82
C TYR A 89 14.84 -18.63 36.89
N TYR A 90 15.50 -18.91 35.76
CA TYR A 90 15.07 -19.87 34.74
C TYR A 90 16.15 -20.94 34.58
N ASP A 91 15.78 -22.20 34.81
CA ASP A 91 16.67 -23.37 34.65
C ASP A 91 16.66 -23.94 33.23
N HIS A 92 15.64 -23.58 32.44
CA HIS A 92 15.51 -24.01 31.05
C HIS A 92 15.16 -22.83 30.14
N THR A 93 15.44 -23.00 28.86
CA THR A 93 15.01 -22.06 27.81
C THR A 93 13.82 -22.63 27.04
N VAL A 94 13.02 -21.73 26.47
CA VAL A 94 11.88 -22.07 25.62
C VAL A 94 12.19 -21.73 24.16
N GLY A 95 11.37 -22.27 23.25
CA GLY A 95 11.57 -22.09 21.82
C GLY A 95 10.60 -22.88 20.96
N ASN A 96 10.61 -22.57 19.66
CA ASN A 96 9.87 -23.33 18.65
C ASN A 96 10.61 -23.37 17.31
N SER A 97 10.09 -24.16 16.37
CA SER A 97 10.68 -24.31 15.03
C SER A 97 10.55 -23.07 14.13
N THR A 98 9.71 -22.10 14.49
CA THR A 98 9.45 -20.90 13.68
C THR A 98 10.47 -19.80 13.93
N VAL A 99 10.86 -19.58 15.19
CA VAL A 99 11.79 -18.49 15.57
C VAL A 99 13.05 -18.99 16.30
N GLY A 100 13.18 -20.30 16.47
CA GLY A 100 14.32 -20.94 17.12
C GLY A 100 14.10 -21.18 18.61
N HIS A 101 15.18 -21.64 19.25
CA HIS A 101 15.23 -21.95 20.68
C HIS A 101 16.24 -21.06 21.42
N GLY A 102 16.11 -20.97 22.75
CA GLY A 102 17.04 -20.23 23.59
C GLY A 102 16.45 -19.00 24.29
N PHE A 103 15.13 -18.81 24.24
CA PHE A 103 14.47 -17.71 24.93
C PHE A 103 14.35 -18.01 26.42
N GLN A 104 14.61 -17.03 27.29
CA GLN A 104 14.59 -17.24 28.74
C GLN A 104 13.17 -17.52 29.27
N ASN A 105 12.14 -17.00 28.61
CA ASN A 105 10.74 -17.22 29.00
C ASN A 105 9.79 -17.09 27.80
N GLU A 106 8.54 -17.47 28.02
CA GLU A 106 7.48 -17.50 27.00
C GLU A 106 7.17 -16.11 26.40
N GLN A 107 7.36 -15.04 27.18
CA GLN A 107 7.11 -13.68 26.71
C GLN A 107 8.16 -13.25 25.68
N LEU A 108 9.43 -13.58 25.90
CA LEU A 108 10.48 -13.36 24.91
C LEU A 108 10.27 -14.21 23.65
N LEU A 109 9.74 -15.42 23.79
CA LEU A 109 9.35 -16.24 22.64
C LEU A 109 8.22 -15.59 21.85
N GLN A 110 7.17 -15.10 22.52
CA GLN A 110 6.05 -14.38 21.89
C GLN A 110 6.51 -13.11 21.18
N ALA A 111 7.47 -12.39 21.76
CA ALA A 111 8.06 -11.23 21.13
C ALA A 111 8.76 -11.58 19.81
N ALA A 112 9.60 -12.62 19.83
CA ALA A 112 10.28 -13.11 18.63
C ALA A 112 9.30 -13.60 17.54
N MET A 113 8.21 -14.27 17.94
CA MET A 113 7.15 -14.67 17.01
C MET A 113 6.43 -13.48 16.38
N ALA A 114 6.14 -12.44 17.17
CA ALA A 114 5.53 -11.22 16.67
C ALA A 114 6.46 -10.47 15.70
N ASP A 115 7.75 -10.39 16.01
CA ASP A 115 8.77 -9.80 15.12
C ASP A 115 8.91 -10.57 13.81
N HIS A 116 8.97 -11.90 13.88
CA HIS A 116 9.03 -12.74 12.69
C HIS A 116 7.79 -12.55 11.80
N SER A 117 6.60 -12.50 12.41
CA SER A 117 5.34 -12.25 11.68
C SER A 117 5.30 -10.84 11.07
N MET A 118 5.81 -9.84 11.79
CA MET A 118 5.94 -8.47 11.29
C MET A 118 6.83 -8.41 10.05
N GLN A 119 7.98 -9.08 10.06
CA GLN A 119 8.91 -9.11 8.93
C GLN A 119 8.28 -9.78 7.70
N GLN A 120 7.55 -10.88 7.89
CA GLN A 120 6.85 -11.55 6.80
C GLN A 120 5.79 -10.66 6.14
N ILE A 121 4.96 -9.99 6.95
CA ILE A 121 3.91 -9.10 6.45
C ILE A 121 4.51 -7.84 5.81
N GLY A 122 5.57 -7.29 6.40
CA GLY A 122 6.29 -6.14 5.86
C GLY A 122 6.90 -6.42 4.50
N ALA A 123 7.56 -7.58 4.33
CA ALA A 123 8.14 -7.99 3.07
C ALA A 123 7.09 -8.24 1.97
N ALA A 124 5.92 -8.78 2.33
CA ALA A 124 4.81 -8.97 1.39
C ALA A 124 4.18 -7.64 0.94
N ALA A 125 4.19 -6.62 1.81
CA ALA A 125 3.60 -5.31 1.53
C ALA A 125 4.45 -4.41 0.61
N THR A 126 5.78 -4.53 0.69
CA THR A 126 6.73 -3.67 -0.06
C THR A 126 7.56 -4.43 -1.07
N GLY A 127 7.30 -5.72 -1.26
CA GLY A 127 8.07 -6.59 -2.12
C GLY A 127 8.03 -6.21 -3.61
N PRO A 128 9.03 -6.67 -4.40
CA PRO A 128 9.17 -6.34 -5.82
C PRO A 128 7.95 -6.73 -6.67
N ALA A 129 7.17 -7.72 -6.25
CA ALA A 129 5.93 -8.10 -6.94
C ALA A 129 4.81 -7.03 -6.83
N ALA A 130 4.74 -6.30 -5.72
CA ALA A 130 3.81 -5.18 -5.56
C ALA A 130 4.24 -3.98 -6.42
N VAL A 131 5.55 -3.72 -6.49
CA VAL A 131 6.13 -2.64 -7.30
C VAL A 131 6.01 -2.93 -8.81
N ALA A 132 6.27 -4.18 -9.23
CA ALA A 132 6.12 -4.60 -10.63
C ALA A 132 4.67 -4.45 -11.14
N ARG A 133 3.66 -4.76 -10.31
CA ARG A 133 2.24 -4.57 -10.69
C ARG A 133 1.87 -3.10 -10.89
N VAL A 134 2.48 -2.18 -10.13
CA VAL A 134 2.29 -0.74 -10.36
C VAL A 134 2.98 -0.28 -11.64
N GLY A 135 4.17 -0.83 -11.94
CA GLY A 135 4.91 -0.56 -13.19
C GLY A 135 4.12 -0.90 -14.45
N VAL A 136 3.39 -2.02 -14.45
CA VAL A 136 2.55 -2.45 -15.58
C VAL A 136 1.45 -1.42 -15.90
N PHE A 137 0.91 -0.70 -14.91
CA PHE A 137 -0.06 0.38 -15.18
C PHE A 137 0.59 1.65 -15.75
N GLY A 138 1.90 1.81 -15.61
CA GLY A 138 2.67 2.93 -16.17
C GLY A 138 2.85 2.82 -17.68
N GLU A 139 3.12 1.60 -18.18
CA GLU A 139 3.31 1.34 -19.61
C GLU A 139 2.00 1.57 -20.41
N ASP A 140 0.85 1.21 -19.84
CA ASP A 140 -0.48 1.49 -20.43
C ASP A 140 -0.82 2.99 -20.52
N VAL A 141 -0.12 3.85 -19.76
CA VAL A 141 -0.33 5.31 -19.75
C VAL A 141 0.57 6.02 -20.76
N GLU A 142 1.73 5.46 -21.13
CA GLU A 142 2.63 6.03 -22.13
C GLU A 142 2.29 5.62 -23.58
N ALA A 143 1.57 4.51 -23.77
CA ALA A 143 1.14 4.04 -25.09
C ALA A 143 -0.12 4.74 -25.64
N GLY A 144 -0.64 5.78 -24.96
CA GLY A 144 -1.92 6.46 -25.25
C GLY A 144 -1.83 7.94 -25.64
#